data_AF-A0A6I4UF41-F1
#
_entry.id   AF-A0A6I4UF41-F1
#
_cell.length_a   1.000
_cell.length_b   1.000
_cell.length_c   1.000
_cell.angle_alpha   90.00
_cell.angle_beta   90.00
_cell.angle_gamma   90.00
#
_symmetry.space_group_name_H-M   'P 1'
#
loop_
_entity.id
_entity.type
_entity.pdbx_description
1 polymer ?
#
loop_
_entity_poly.entity_id
_entity_poly.type
_entity_poly.pdbx_seq_one_letter_code
_entity_poly.pdbx_strand_id
1 'polypeptide(L)' 'MKEPEFLLFASDAELAAYWGAACIAAALACLLMERRRMKRAELNRVGWMPWTGLFLALAVIGGGLLAAAVPAILQG' A
#
# COMPACT_ATOMS: atom_id res chain seq x y z
N MET A 1 2.92 -24.72 -17.87
CA MET A 1 1.47 -24.78 -17.59
C MET A 1 0.82 -23.60 -18.30
N LYS A 2 -0.34 -23.76 -18.94
CA LYS A 2 -1.11 -22.61 -19.46
C LYS A 2 -1.82 -21.97 -18.27
N GLU A 3 -1.54 -20.72 -18.01
CA GLU A 3 -2.22 -19.95 -16.98
C GLU A 3 -3.70 -19.78 -17.37
N PRO A 4 -4.64 -19.97 -16.42
CA PRO A 4 -6.07 -19.84 -16.69
C PRO A 4 -6.45 -18.43 -17.14
N GLU A 5 -7.43 -18.30 -18.05
CA GLU A 5 -7.81 -17.03 -18.70
C GLU A 5 -8.19 -15.91 -17.72
N PHE A 6 -8.60 -16.20 -16.48
CA PHE A 6 -8.80 -15.17 -15.45
C PHE A 6 -7.53 -14.37 -15.10
N LEU A 7 -6.34 -14.96 -15.25
CA LEU A 7 -5.06 -14.26 -15.14
C LEU A 7 -4.76 -13.42 -16.40
N LEU A 8 -5.39 -13.72 -17.54
CA LEU A 8 -5.31 -12.89 -18.75
C LEU A 8 -6.28 -11.69 -18.70
N PHE A 9 -7.34 -11.76 -17.89
CA PHE A 9 -8.30 -10.66 -17.73
C PHE A 9 -7.79 -9.50 -16.86
N ALA A 10 -6.78 -9.74 -16.00
CA ALA A 10 -6.07 -8.69 -15.27
C ALA A 10 -4.59 -8.76 -15.65
N SER A 11 -4.11 -7.81 -16.44
CA SER A 11 -2.70 -7.73 -16.81
C SER A 11 -1.82 -7.68 -15.54
N ASP A 12 -0.61 -8.25 -15.57
CA ASP A 12 0.33 -8.18 -14.43
C ASP A 12 0.52 -6.74 -13.93
N ALA A 13 0.45 -5.77 -14.84
CA ALA A 13 0.49 -4.35 -14.53
C ALA A 13 -0.74 -3.87 -13.76
N GLU A 14 -1.95 -4.32 -14.13
CA GLU A 14 -3.18 -4.01 -13.40
C GLU A 14 -3.18 -4.65 -12.01
N LEU A 15 -2.72 -5.90 -11.90
CA LEU A 15 -2.58 -6.58 -10.62
C LEU A 15 -1.58 -5.83 -9.71
N ALA A 16 -0.44 -5.41 -10.25
CA ALA A 16 0.52 -4.57 -9.54
C ALA A 16 -0.08 -3.22 -9.12
N ALA A 17 -0.92 -2.62 -9.97
CA ALA A 17 -1.62 -1.38 -9.63
C ALA A 17 -2.62 -1.56 -8.48
N TYR A 18 -3.40 -2.64 -8.47
CA TYR A 18 -4.34 -2.93 -7.38
C TYR A 18 -3.62 -3.15 -6.05
N TRP A 19 -2.55 -3.94 -6.04
CA TRP A 19 -1.73 -4.14 -4.84
C TRP A 19 -1.04 -2.86 -4.39
N GLY A 20 -0.52 -2.07 -5.34
CA GLY A 20 0.06 -0.76 -5.07
C GLY A 20 -0.94 0.18 -4.41
N ALA A 21 -2.16 0.27 -4.95
CA ALA A 21 -3.25 1.07 -4.39
C ALA A 21 -3.67 0.58 -2.99
N ALA A 22 -3.76 -0.74 -2.78
CA ALA A 22 -4.05 -1.33 -1.47
C ALA A 22 -2.98 -0.98 -0.43
N CYS A 23 -1.70 -1.06 -0.80
CA CYS A 23 -0.58 -0.64 0.06
C CYS A 23 -0.66 0.85 0.40
N ILE A 24 -0.97 1.72 -0.56
CA ILE A 24 -1.15 3.16 -0.31
C ILE A 24 -2.33 3.41 0.64
N ALA A 25 -3.47 2.74 0.45
CA ALA A 25 -4.61 2.86 1.34
C ALA A 25 -4.25 2.43 2.79
N ALA A 26 -3.51 1.33 2.94
CA ALA A 26 -3.02 0.88 4.23
C ALA A 26 -2.00 1.86 4.85
N ALA A 27 -1.13 2.47 4.04
CA ALA A 27 -0.22 3.52 4.50
C ALA A 27 -1.00 4.72 5.06
N LEU A 28 -2.01 5.21 4.34
CA LEU A 28 -2.87 6.30 4.80
C LEU A 28 -3.58 5.94 6.10
N ALA A 29 -4.06 4.70 6.25
CA ALA A 29 -4.63 4.23 7.50
C ALA A 29 -3.61 4.28 8.67
N CYS A 30 -2.36 3.90 8.43
CA CYS A 30 -1.29 4.01 9.42
C CYS A 30 -1.05 5.47 9.84
N LEU A 31 -1.04 6.41 8.88
CA LEU A 31 -0.90 7.83 9.16
C LEU A 31 -2.08 8.37 10.00
N LEU A 32 -3.30 7.93 9.72
CA LEU A 32 -4.48 8.27 10.52
C LEU A 32 -4.38 7.73 11.94
N MET A 33 -3.90 6.50 12.11
CA MET A 33 -3.70 5.89 13.42
C MET A 33 -2.63 6.62 14.23
N GLU A 34 -1.54 7.06 13.59
CA GLU A 34 -0.52 7.88 14.24
C GLU A 34 -1.09 9.24 14.67
N ARG A 35 -1.86 9.91 13.80
CA ARG A 35 -2.57 11.15 14.17
C ARG A 35 -3.53 10.95 15.34
N ARG A 36 -4.20 9.79 15.42
CA ARG A 36 -5.07 9.43 16.56
C ARG A 36 -4.25 9.18 17.83
N ARG A 37 -3.06 8.57 17.72
CA ARG A 37 -2.13 8.38 18.84
C ARG A 37 -1.64 9.73 19.37
N MET A 38 -1.22 10.64 18.49
CA MET A 38 -0.72 11.97 18.87
C MET A 38 -1.76 12.87 19.57
N LYS A 39 -3.05 12.62 19.35
CA LYS A 39 -4.14 13.34 20.04
C LYS A 39 -4.44 12.83 21.45
N ARG A 40 -3.84 11.73 21.89
CA ARG A 40 -4.06 11.17 23.23
C ARG A 40 -3.06 11.76 24.22
N ALA A 41 -3.56 12.14 25.40
CA ALA A 41 -2.76 12.78 26.45
C ALA A 41 -1.67 11.86 27.05
N GLU A 42 -1.86 10.53 27.02
CA GLU A 42 -0.85 9.57 27.45
C GLU A 42 -0.30 8.76 26.28
N LEU A 43 0.78 9.25 25.66
CA LEU A 43 1.49 8.54 24.60
C LEU A 43 2.16 7.25 25.11
N ASN A 44 2.63 7.26 26.36
CA ASN A 44 3.35 6.14 26.99
C ASN A 44 2.50 4.89 27.24
N ARG A 45 1.16 5.03 27.24
CA ARG A 45 0.23 3.91 27.50
C ARG A 45 -0.31 3.27 26.21
N VAL A 46 -0.09 3.90 25.05
CA VAL A 46 -0.73 3.55 23.78
C VAL A 46 0.29 2.98 22.79
N GLY A 47 0.70 1.74 23.04
CA GLY A 47 0.98 0.79 21.97
C GLY A 47 2.42 0.69 21.48
N TRP A 48 2.91 -0.55 21.53
CA TRP A 48 4.14 -1.07 20.93
C TRP A 48 4.25 -0.88 19.40
N MET A 49 3.14 -0.57 18.71
CA MET A 49 3.08 -0.58 17.24
C MET A 49 3.70 0.69 16.62
N PRO A 50 4.71 0.57 15.73
CA PRO A 50 5.36 1.70 15.09
C PRO A 50 4.60 2.16 13.83
N TRP A 51 3.50 2.89 14.00
CA TRP A 51 2.64 3.34 12.88
C TRP A 51 3.39 4.12 11.80
N THR A 52 4.34 4.98 12.19
CA THR A 52 5.19 5.72 11.23
C THR A 52 6.08 4.81 10.41
N GLY A 53 6.66 3.78 11.03
CA GLY A 53 7.48 2.79 10.32
C GLY A 53 6.63 1.96 9.35
N LEU A 54 5.43 1.55 9.77
CA LEU A 54 4.50 0.80 8.94
C LEU A 54 3.97 1.64 7.77
N PHE A 55 3.65 2.91 8.01
CA PHE A 55 3.31 3.90 6.98
C PHE A 55 4.43 3.99 5.93
N LEU A 56 5.68 4.18 6.36
CA LEU A 56 6.80 4.35 5.44
C LEU A 56 7.02 3.09 4.58
N ALA A 57 7.02 1.91 5.19
CA ALA A 57 7.19 0.65 4.46
C ALA A 57 6.10 0.45 3.40
N LEU A 58 4.83 0.65 3.77
CA LEU A 58 3.70 0.52 2.85
C LEU A 58 3.69 1.58 1.76
N ALA A 59 4.10 2.81 2.08
CA ALA A 59 4.21 3.90 1.09
C ALA A 59 5.30 3.61 0.05
N VAL A 60 6.45 3.08 0.47
CA VAL A 60 7.54 2.71 -0.43
C VAL A 60 7.14 1.52 -1.32
N ILE A 61 6.57 0.47 -0.75
CA ILE A 61 6.13 -0.71 -1.50
C ILE A 61 5.01 -0.34 -2.48
N GLY A 62 3.98 0.37 -1.99
CA GLY A 62 2.84 0.80 -2.81
C GLY A 62 3.25 1.77 -3.91
N GLY A 63 4.10 2.74 -3.58
CA GLY A 63 4.65 3.69 -4.55
C GLY A 63 5.52 3.01 -5.61
N GLY A 64 6.35 2.04 -5.22
CA GLY A 64 7.16 1.24 -6.15
C GLY A 64 6.31 0.39 -7.10
N LEU A 65 5.28 -0.29 -6.58
CA LEU A 65 4.33 -1.07 -7.38
C LEU A 65 3.58 -0.19 -8.38
N LEU A 66 3.08 0.96 -7.95
CA LEU A 66 2.40 1.90 -8.85
C LEU A 66 3.36 2.49 -9.89
N ALA A 67 4.59 2.85 -9.49
CA ALA A 67 5.59 3.38 -10.42
C ALA A 67 5.97 2.36 -11.52
N ALA A 68 6.00 1.07 -11.19
CA ALA A 68 6.23 0.01 -12.15
C ALA A 68 5.00 -0.28 -13.03
N ALA A 69 3.81 -0.24 -12.46
CA ALA A 69 2.56 -0.54 -13.15
C ALA A 69 2.12 0.56 -14.13
N VAL A 70 2.26 1.84 -13.74
CA VAL A 70 1.81 3.00 -14.53
C VAL A 70 2.32 2.99 -15.97
N PRO A 71 3.64 2.87 -16.25
CA PRO A 71 4.12 2.87 -17.64
C PRO A 71 3.62 1.64 -18.42
N ALA A 72 3.51 0.48 -17.79
CA ALA A 72 3.01 -0.73 -18.44
C ALA A 72 1.51 -0.64 -18.79
N ILE A 73 0.70 0.01 -17.95
CA ILE A 73 -0.72 0.29 -18.24
C ILE A 73 -0.86 1.34 -19.35
N LEU A 74 0.02 2.35 -19.39
CA LEU A 74 -0.02 3.40 -20.42
C LEU A 74 0.47 2.92 -21.81
N GLN A 75 1.25 1.84 -21.86
CA GLN A 75 1.81 1.27 -23.08
C GLN A 75 1.02 0.06 -23.61
N GLY A 76 0.16 -0.54 -22.78
CA GLY A 76 -0.78 -1.61 -23.16
C GLY A 76 -2.04 -1.07 -23.80
#